data_AF-A0A1K1PPC2-F1
#
_entry.id   AF-A0A1K1PPC2-F1
#
_cell.length_a   1.000
_cell.length_b   1.000
_cell.length_c   1.000
_cell.angle_alpha   90.00
_cell.angle_beta   90.00
_cell.angle_gamma   90.00
#
_symmetry.space_group_name_H-M   'P 1'
#
loop_
_entity.id
_entity.type
_entity.pdbx_description
1 polymer ?
#
loop_
_entity_poly.entity_id
_entity_poly.type
_entity_poly.pdbx_seq_one_letter_code
_entity_poly.pdbx_strand_id
1 'polypeptide(L)'
;MLANSVDLERFLRMRGERLERAGISSKLIYTDGSGRHDSIMIHGSQWFDHKRQIGGGAIKFMQEFYGMTFTEAVQELLGVSVSPVSHKSNEVMVKEERKPFELPPKNKTMHRVYAYLIKQRFISADIITHFAKAGKLYEDAKYHNAVFVGVDENGVPRQASKRSTTTKGKTVKLTVEGSDTKYSFAHFGTSGRLYVFEAPIDMLSYITLRPENWQQHSYIAMNGVYENAVLQALDTHENISHIVLCTDDDEGGIDGAERIRDILHERGFTNVTRLYPTYKDWNEDLKAAHGQPPISAEPHRRKVLYQGFVSQLKYYRCRPDKLAEQLRTAYKNTQMKYLAEYALAGSAFFMRVKDEPQGFQNLKKKLSNSYRAYADKGRMNAKTRSLSDKYSEVMRDLRQTARTEEQSVATAKKLFELADCAMRVAVEDEYNKPVPEQSENEDEDEFLTQHFGYG
;
A
#
# COMPACT_ATOMS: atom_id res chain seq x y z
N MET A 1 10.77 -8.59 37.70
CA MET A 1 10.71 -8.89 36.25
C MET A 1 10.15 -7.67 35.53
N LEU A 2 10.70 -7.26 34.39
CA LEU A 2 10.12 -6.21 33.57
C LEU A 2 8.99 -6.83 32.73
N ALA A 3 7.78 -6.26 32.75
CA ALA A 3 6.64 -6.83 32.03
C ALA A 3 6.90 -7.01 30.51
N ASN A 4 7.75 -6.15 29.92
CA ASN A 4 8.10 -6.24 28.50
C ASN A 4 9.22 -7.26 28.18
N SER A 5 9.85 -7.86 29.20
CA SER A 5 10.83 -8.94 29.05
C SER A 5 10.23 -10.33 29.30
N VAL A 6 8.91 -10.40 29.48
CA VAL A 6 8.19 -11.68 29.62
C VAL A 6 8.24 -12.42 28.28
N ASP A 7 8.62 -13.70 28.33
CA ASP A 7 8.59 -14.58 27.17
C ASP A 7 7.13 -14.76 26.73
N LEU A 8 6.80 -14.11 25.62
CA LEU A 8 5.45 -14.01 25.09
C LEU A 8 5.01 -15.36 24.52
N GLU A 9 5.93 -16.15 23.96
CA GLU A 9 5.61 -17.51 23.49
C GLU A 9 5.15 -18.37 24.65
N ARG A 10 5.94 -18.42 25.73
CA ARG A 10 5.58 -19.21 26.93
C ARG A 10 4.30 -18.71 27.57
N PHE A 11 4.14 -17.39 27.71
CA PHE A 11 2.96 -16.77 28.30
C PHE A 11 1.67 -17.14 27.56
N LEU A 12 1.68 -17.03 26.23
CA LEU A 12 0.50 -17.33 25.42
C LEU A 12 0.17 -18.83 25.40
N ARG A 13 1.18 -19.72 25.38
CA ARG A 13 0.93 -21.16 25.55
C ARG A 13 0.27 -21.49 26.88
N MET A 14 0.68 -20.84 27.97
CA MET A 14 0.04 -21.03 29.29
C MET A 14 -1.41 -20.52 29.32
N ARG A 15 -1.76 -19.53 28.48
CA ARG A 15 -3.14 -19.07 28.27
C ARG A 15 -3.97 -19.95 27.34
N GLY A 16 -3.41 -21.05 26.83
CA GLY A 16 -4.10 -21.94 25.88
C GLY A 16 -4.12 -21.43 24.44
N GLU A 17 -3.37 -20.37 24.12
CA GLU A 17 -3.25 -19.88 22.75
C GLU A 17 -2.42 -20.84 21.90
N ARG A 18 -2.80 -20.97 20.63
CA ARG A 18 -2.16 -21.90 19.71
C ARG A 18 -1.00 -21.25 18.97
N LEU A 19 0.21 -21.77 19.22
CA LEU A 19 1.45 -21.33 18.60
C LEU A 19 2.08 -22.46 17.78
N GLU A 20 2.26 -22.24 16.48
CA GLU A 20 2.93 -23.16 15.56
C GLU A 20 4.39 -22.73 15.36
N ARG A 21 5.34 -23.65 15.53
CA ARG A 21 6.77 -23.32 15.35
C ARG A 21 7.11 -23.04 13.88
N ALA A 22 7.86 -21.97 13.67
CA ALA A 22 8.40 -21.55 12.39
C ALA A 22 9.86 -21.11 12.59
N GLY A 23 10.79 -22.08 12.55
CA GLY A 23 12.21 -21.86 12.82
C GLY A 23 12.47 -21.44 14.28
N ILE A 24 13.16 -20.31 14.45
CA ILE A 24 13.46 -19.72 15.78
C ILE A 24 12.29 -18.91 16.37
N SER A 25 11.18 -18.80 15.63
CA SER A 25 9.99 -18.05 15.99
C SER A 25 8.75 -18.94 16.02
N SER A 26 7.69 -18.46 16.63
CA SER A 26 6.40 -19.15 16.71
C SER A 26 5.31 -18.28 16.10
N LYS A 27 4.49 -18.84 15.24
CA LYS A 27 3.34 -18.19 14.64
C LYS A 27 2.11 -18.36 15.53
N LEU A 28 1.48 -17.26 15.92
CA LEU A 28 0.22 -17.28 16.64
C LEU A 28 -0.93 -17.52 15.67
N ILE A 29 -1.71 -18.56 15.95
CA ILE A 29 -2.90 -18.92 15.20
C ILE A 29 -4.12 -18.48 16.01
N TYR A 30 -4.90 -17.54 15.47
CA TYR A 30 -6.09 -17.03 16.15
C TYR A 30 -7.26 -16.88 15.18
N THR A 31 -8.47 -16.86 15.71
CA THR A 31 -9.71 -16.72 14.92
C THR A 31 -10.51 -15.54 15.47
N ASP A 32 -10.97 -14.66 14.59
CA ASP A 32 -11.92 -13.60 14.95
C ASP A 32 -13.15 -13.66 14.03
N GLY A 33 -14.04 -12.67 14.12
CA GLY A 33 -15.26 -12.59 13.28
C GLY A 33 -15.00 -12.52 11.77
N SER A 34 -13.74 -12.38 11.34
CA SER A 34 -13.32 -12.40 9.93
C SER A 34 -12.62 -13.70 9.51
N GLY A 35 -12.60 -14.72 10.38
CA GLY A 35 -12.04 -16.04 10.10
C GLY A 35 -10.73 -16.32 10.84
N ARG A 36 -10.03 -17.36 10.41
CA ARG A 36 -8.74 -17.78 10.98
C ARG A 36 -7.60 -16.95 10.40
N HIS A 37 -6.71 -16.47 11.26
CA HIS A 37 -5.53 -15.68 10.91
C HIS A 37 -4.28 -16.33 11.45
N ASP A 38 -3.19 -16.16 10.71
CA ASP A 38 -1.88 -16.73 11.00
C ASP A 38 -0.77 -15.68 10.77
N SER A 39 -1.17 -14.41 10.75
CA SER A 39 -0.31 -13.29 10.39
C SER A 39 0.61 -12.83 11.50
N ILE A 40 0.44 -13.31 12.73
CA ILE A 40 1.25 -12.87 13.87
C ILE A 40 2.41 -13.84 14.13
N MET A 41 3.63 -13.32 14.04
CA MET A 41 4.87 -14.02 14.40
C MET A 41 5.36 -13.55 15.76
N ILE A 42 5.84 -14.48 16.58
CA ILE A 42 6.31 -14.26 17.95
C ILE A 42 7.73 -14.79 18.08
N HIS A 43 8.60 -14.00 18.68
CA HIS A 43 9.98 -14.38 18.96
C HIS A 43 10.38 -13.84 20.34
N GLY A 44 10.50 -14.74 21.31
CA GLY A 44 10.78 -14.38 22.70
C GLY A 44 9.69 -13.46 23.27
N SER A 45 10.07 -12.25 23.70
CA SER A 45 9.12 -11.24 24.22
C SER A 45 8.54 -10.30 23.15
N GLN A 46 8.83 -10.53 21.87
CA GLN A 46 8.44 -9.67 20.76
C GLN A 46 7.47 -10.35 19.81
N TRP A 47 6.69 -9.54 19.09
CA TRP A 47 5.75 -10.02 18.08
C TRP A 47 5.62 -9.05 16.90
N PHE A 48 5.09 -9.56 15.79
CA PHE A 48 4.78 -8.80 14.59
C PHE A 48 3.60 -9.41 13.82
N ASP A 49 2.57 -8.61 13.51
CA ASP A 49 1.45 -8.94 12.63
C ASP A 49 1.76 -8.53 11.19
N HIS A 50 1.97 -9.50 10.32
CA HIS A 50 2.23 -9.32 8.90
C HIS A 50 1.01 -8.82 8.11
N LYS A 51 -0.22 -8.96 8.62
CA LYS A 51 -1.44 -8.49 7.95
C LYS A 51 -1.72 -7.02 8.30
N ARG A 52 -1.60 -6.66 9.57
CA ARG A 52 -1.82 -5.28 10.06
C ARG A 52 -0.54 -4.44 10.06
N GLN A 53 0.62 -5.06 9.84
CA GLN A 53 1.94 -4.43 9.83
C GLN A 53 2.24 -3.68 11.15
N ILE A 54 1.88 -4.30 12.27
CA ILE A 54 2.11 -3.78 13.63
C ILE A 54 2.91 -4.80 14.43
N GLY A 55 3.80 -4.33 15.31
CA GLY A 55 4.54 -5.21 16.21
C GLY A 55 5.09 -4.46 17.42
N GLY A 56 5.72 -5.19 18.33
CA GLY A 56 6.32 -4.64 19.54
C GLY A 56 6.66 -5.69 20.58
N GLY A 57 6.83 -5.26 21.83
CA GLY A 57 7.03 -6.16 22.97
C GLY A 57 5.72 -6.66 23.57
N ALA A 58 5.83 -7.55 24.57
CA ALA A 58 4.72 -8.22 25.24
C ALA A 58 3.60 -7.27 25.71
N ILE A 59 3.92 -6.11 26.29
CA ILE A 59 2.88 -5.16 26.74
C ILE A 59 2.04 -4.67 25.56
N LYS A 60 2.71 -4.28 24.47
CA LYS A 60 2.02 -3.80 23.26
C LYS A 60 1.19 -4.92 22.61
N PHE A 61 1.65 -6.18 22.70
CA PHE A 61 0.85 -7.33 22.27
C PHE A 61 -0.48 -7.37 23.03
N MET A 62 -0.45 -7.27 24.36
CA MET A 62 -1.66 -7.31 25.18
C MET A 62 -2.63 -6.17 24.85
N GLN A 63 -2.10 -4.97 24.58
CA GLN A 63 -2.94 -3.83 24.20
C GLN A 63 -3.59 -3.99 22.82
N GLU A 64 -2.82 -4.45 21.83
CA GLU A 64 -3.30 -4.53 20.43
C GLU A 64 -4.15 -5.78 20.17
N PHE A 65 -3.80 -6.90 20.79
CA PHE A 65 -4.44 -8.19 20.55
C PHE A 65 -5.59 -8.48 21.52
N TYR A 66 -5.43 -8.13 22.81
CA TYR A 66 -6.46 -8.32 23.83
C TYR A 66 -7.21 -7.04 24.22
N GLY A 67 -6.86 -5.88 23.64
CA GLY A 67 -7.54 -4.61 23.92
C GLY A 67 -7.31 -4.06 25.34
N MET A 68 -6.29 -4.54 26.04
CA MET A 68 -6.00 -4.13 27.42
C MET A 68 -5.42 -2.71 27.49
N THR A 69 -5.68 -2.01 28.59
CA THR A 69 -4.93 -0.79 28.94
C THR A 69 -3.49 -1.13 29.30
N PHE A 70 -2.61 -0.12 29.32
CA PHE A 70 -1.21 -0.32 29.69
C PHE A 70 -1.07 -0.92 31.11
N THR A 71 -1.86 -0.43 32.07
CA THR A 71 -1.83 -0.90 33.45
C THR A 71 -2.30 -2.35 33.59
N GLU A 72 -3.39 -2.72 32.91
CA GLU A 72 -3.90 -4.10 32.89
C GLU A 72 -2.90 -5.06 32.24
N ALA A 73 -2.32 -4.66 31.10
CA ALA A 73 -1.30 -5.46 30.41
C ALA A 73 -0.07 -5.71 31.29
N VAL A 74 0.38 -4.71 32.05
CA VAL A 74 1.52 -4.85 32.98
C VAL A 74 1.16 -5.74 34.16
N GLN A 75 -0.03 -5.59 34.76
CA GLN A 75 -0.49 -6.42 35.87
C GLN A 75 -0.68 -7.89 35.46
N GLU A 76 -1.24 -8.14 34.27
CA GLU A 76 -1.47 -9.48 33.73
C GLU A 76 -0.15 -10.19 33.39
N LEU A 77 0.79 -9.51 32.73
CA LEU A 77 2.12 -10.07 32.39
C LEU A 77 2.97 -10.35 33.63
N LEU A 78 2.72 -9.65 34.75
CA LEU A 78 3.40 -9.86 36.02
C LEU A 78 2.63 -10.79 36.99
N GLY A 79 1.45 -11.29 36.58
CA GLY A 79 0.66 -12.26 37.34
C GLY A 79 -0.05 -11.70 38.58
N VAL A 80 -0.43 -10.41 38.57
CA VAL A 80 -0.97 -9.69 39.74
C VAL A 80 -2.51 -9.72 39.84
N SER A 81 -3.23 -10.12 38.78
CA SER A 81 -4.69 -10.34 38.83
C SER A 81 -5.12 -11.51 37.94
N VAL A 82 -6.03 -12.35 38.42
CA VAL A 82 -6.66 -13.43 37.64
C VAL A 82 -8.13 -13.07 37.48
N SER A 83 -8.53 -12.64 36.30
CA SER A 83 -9.95 -12.63 35.90
C SER A 83 -10.09 -13.49 34.65
N PRO A 84 -11.00 -14.49 34.63
CA PRO A 84 -11.20 -15.31 33.45
C PRO A 84 -11.85 -14.45 32.36
N VAL A 85 -11.13 -14.22 31.26
CA VAL A 85 -11.68 -13.56 30.08
C VAL A 85 -12.61 -14.55 29.37
N SER A 86 -13.85 -14.14 29.16
CA SER A 86 -14.88 -14.90 28.46
C SER A 86 -14.49 -15.16 27.01
N HIS A 87 -14.21 -16.42 26.70
CA HIS A 87 -14.14 -16.92 25.33
C HIS A 87 -15.57 -17.28 24.87
N LYS A 88 -16.04 -16.72 23.76
CA LYS A 88 -17.05 -17.44 22.96
C LYS A 88 -16.36 -18.72 22.50
N SER A 89 -16.90 -19.86 22.93
CA SER A 89 -16.25 -21.17 22.99
C SER A 89 -15.64 -21.63 21.66
N ASN A 90 -14.35 -21.98 21.73
CA ASN A 90 -13.67 -22.80 20.74
C ASN A 90 -14.12 -24.26 20.92
N GLU A 91 -15.02 -24.73 20.07
CA GLU A 91 -15.08 -26.15 19.78
C GLU A 91 -13.84 -26.55 18.97
N VAL A 92 -13.24 -27.66 19.37
CA VAL A 92 -12.04 -28.24 18.76
C VAL A 92 -12.35 -28.61 17.31
N MET A 93 -12.05 -27.74 16.35
CA MET A 93 -12.04 -28.11 14.94
C MET A 93 -10.65 -28.57 14.52
N VAL A 94 -10.62 -29.83 14.11
CA VAL A 94 -9.57 -30.52 13.36
C VAL A 94 -8.97 -29.57 12.32
N LYS A 95 -7.65 -29.69 12.09
CA LYS A 95 -6.87 -28.98 11.08
C LYS A 95 -7.66 -28.91 9.75
N GLU A 96 -8.38 -27.83 9.49
CA GLU A 96 -9.03 -27.64 8.18
C GLU A 96 -7.91 -27.57 7.15
N GLU A 97 -7.81 -28.62 6.34
CA GLU A 97 -7.08 -28.60 5.08
C GLU A 97 -7.55 -27.37 4.30
N ARG A 98 -6.64 -26.67 3.62
CA ARG A 98 -7.03 -25.57 2.71
C ARG A 98 -8.12 -26.14 1.80
N LYS A 99 -9.32 -25.56 1.84
CA LYS A 99 -10.40 -26.02 0.98
C LYS A 99 -9.88 -26.08 -0.46
N PRO A 100 -10.14 -27.18 -1.19
CA PRO A 100 -9.72 -27.28 -2.57
C PRO A 100 -10.30 -26.11 -3.36
N PHE A 101 -9.47 -25.53 -4.23
CA PHE A 101 -9.94 -24.50 -5.15
C PHE A 101 -10.95 -25.11 -6.11
N GLU A 102 -12.14 -24.52 -6.18
CA GLU A 102 -13.19 -24.93 -7.11
C GLU A 102 -13.74 -23.72 -7.85
N LEU A 103 -13.91 -23.87 -9.16
CA LEU A 103 -14.54 -22.86 -9.97
C LEU A 103 -16.04 -22.77 -9.65
N PRO A 104 -16.59 -21.55 -9.52
CA PRO A 104 -18.03 -21.35 -9.45
C PRO A 104 -18.75 -22.03 -10.63
N PRO A 105 -19.91 -22.68 -10.43
CA PRO A 105 -20.66 -23.28 -11.51
C PRO A 105 -20.99 -22.27 -12.62
N LYS A 106 -20.76 -22.66 -13.87
CA LYS A 106 -21.02 -21.82 -15.04
C LYS A 106 -22.53 -21.74 -15.32
N ASN A 107 -23.03 -20.55 -15.61
CA ASN A 107 -24.37 -20.40 -16.17
C ASN A 107 -24.41 -20.97 -17.60
N LYS A 108 -25.60 -21.35 -18.07
CA LYS A 108 -25.82 -21.86 -19.43
C LYS A 108 -25.60 -20.80 -20.51
N THR A 109 -25.72 -19.52 -20.15
CA THR A 109 -25.55 -18.37 -21.06
C THR A 109 -24.69 -17.30 -20.39
N MET A 110 -24.16 -16.36 -21.18
CA MET A 110 -23.40 -15.22 -20.67
C MET A 110 -24.13 -13.88 -20.86
N HIS A 111 -25.45 -13.91 -21.07
CA HIS A 111 -26.21 -12.72 -21.51
C HIS A 111 -26.07 -11.54 -20.55
N ARG A 112 -26.05 -11.79 -19.22
CA ARG A 112 -26.00 -10.71 -18.23
C ARG A 112 -24.58 -10.16 -18.12
N VAL A 113 -23.58 -11.01 -18.19
CA VAL A 113 -22.17 -10.59 -18.22
C VAL A 113 -21.86 -9.79 -19.48
N TYR A 114 -22.31 -10.23 -20.67
CA TYR A 114 -22.14 -9.45 -21.90
C TYR A 114 -22.87 -8.11 -21.83
N ALA A 115 -24.13 -8.10 -21.39
CA ALA A 115 -24.88 -6.86 -21.25
C ALA A 115 -24.19 -5.90 -20.27
N TYR A 116 -23.67 -6.39 -19.15
CA TYR A 116 -22.94 -5.59 -18.18
C TYR A 116 -21.63 -5.02 -18.75
N LEU A 117 -20.76 -5.88 -19.30
CA LEU A 117 -19.45 -5.46 -19.77
C LEU A 117 -19.53 -4.55 -21.00
N ILE A 118 -20.50 -4.77 -21.90
CA ILE A 118 -20.68 -3.93 -23.09
C ILE A 118 -21.42 -2.64 -22.71
N LYS A 119 -22.59 -2.73 -22.08
CA LYS A 119 -23.48 -1.55 -21.94
C LYS A 119 -23.10 -0.64 -20.77
N GLN A 120 -22.47 -1.17 -19.73
CA GLN A 120 -22.10 -0.38 -18.55
C GLN A 120 -20.60 -0.14 -18.44
N ARG A 121 -19.79 -1.07 -18.95
CA ARG A 121 -18.32 -0.96 -18.92
C ARG A 121 -17.72 -0.60 -20.27
N PHE A 122 -18.53 -0.54 -21.34
CA PHE A 122 -18.12 -0.14 -22.70
C PHE A 122 -16.98 -0.99 -23.29
N ILE A 123 -16.75 -2.18 -22.74
CA ILE A 123 -15.69 -3.10 -23.21
C ILE A 123 -16.12 -3.71 -24.54
N SER A 124 -15.20 -3.76 -25.51
CA SER A 124 -15.48 -4.33 -26.84
C SER A 124 -15.92 -5.80 -26.75
N ALA A 125 -16.96 -6.14 -27.52
CA ALA A 125 -17.52 -7.48 -27.59
C ALA A 125 -16.51 -8.53 -28.05
N ASP A 126 -15.61 -8.18 -28.96
CA ASP A 126 -14.59 -9.11 -29.47
C ASP A 126 -13.57 -9.49 -28.40
N ILE A 127 -13.20 -8.53 -27.55
CA ILE A 127 -12.31 -8.77 -26.41
C ILE A 127 -12.99 -9.68 -25.39
N ILE A 128 -14.25 -9.40 -25.04
CA ILE A 128 -15.04 -10.26 -24.13
C ILE A 128 -15.12 -11.68 -24.70
N THR A 129 -15.40 -11.80 -26.00
CA THR A 129 -15.53 -13.08 -26.70
C THR A 129 -14.22 -13.86 -26.69
N HIS A 130 -13.08 -13.19 -26.86
CA HIS A 130 -11.76 -13.83 -26.78
C HIS A 130 -11.56 -14.54 -25.43
N PHE A 131 -11.74 -13.82 -24.31
CA PHE A 131 -11.54 -14.40 -22.98
C PHE A 131 -12.61 -15.43 -22.61
N ALA A 132 -13.85 -15.26 -23.11
CA ALA A 132 -14.91 -16.23 -22.92
C ALA A 132 -14.62 -17.57 -23.63
N LYS A 133 -14.16 -17.52 -24.90
CA LYS A 133 -13.76 -18.71 -25.66
C LYS A 133 -12.56 -19.43 -25.04
N ALA A 134 -11.63 -18.68 -24.45
CA ALA A 134 -10.50 -19.24 -23.70
C ALA A 134 -10.92 -19.83 -22.33
N GLY A 135 -12.19 -19.75 -21.94
CA GLY A 135 -12.68 -20.22 -20.64
C GLY A 135 -12.22 -19.36 -19.46
N LYS A 136 -11.60 -18.21 -19.72
CA LYS A 136 -11.05 -17.29 -18.72
C LYS A 136 -12.06 -16.25 -18.21
N LEU A 137 -13.19 -16.10 -18.89
CA LEU A 137 -14.30 -15.24 -18.50
C LEU A 137 -15.63 -15.99 -18.67
N TYR A 138 -16.45 -16.04 -17.63
CA TYR A 138 -17.79 -16.62 -17.73
C TYR A 138 -18.78 -16.00 -16.75
N GLU A 139 -20.06 -16.33 -16.91
CA GLU A 139 -21.14 -15.94 -15.99
C GLU A 139 -21.40 -17.03 -14.96
N ASP A 140 -21.38 -16.72 -13.66
CA ASP A 140 -21.71 -17.73 -12.64
C ASP A 140 -23.22 -18.03 -12.59
N ALA A 141 -23.56 -19.29 -12.34
CA ALA A 141 -24.94 -19.78 -12.42
C ALA A 141 -25.87 -19.23 -11.33
N LYS A 142 -25.35 -18.88 -10.15
CA LYS A 142 -26.18 -18.58 -8.96
C LYS A 142 -26.50 -17.10 -8.86
N TYR A 143 -25.52 -16.25 -9.12
CA TYR A 143 -25.59 -14.81 -8.90
C TYR A 143 -25.33 -14.00 -10.16
N HIS A 144 -25.04 -14.67 -11.29
CA HIS A 144 -24.74 -14.04 -12.57
C HIS A 144 -23.58 -13.05 -12.54
N ASN A 145 -22.63 -13.20 -11.62
CA ASN A 145 -21.41 -12.40 -11.60
C ASN A 145 -20.55 -12.74 -12.83
N ALA A 146 -19.77 -11.76 -13.28
CA ALA A 146 -18.64 -12.02 -14.15
C ALA A 146 -17.54 -12.72 -13.34
N VAL A 147 -17.15 -13.91 -13.77
CA VAL A 147 -16.05 -14.68 -13.19
C VAL A 147 -14.84 -14.56 -14.10
N PHE A 148 -13.75 -14.03 -13.57
CA PHE A 148 -12.46 -13.95 -14.24
C PHE A 148 -11.55 -15.03 -13.66
N VAL A 149 -10.97 -15.87 -14.51
CA VAL A 149 -10.21 -17.06 -14.11
C VAL A 149 -8.73 -16.86 -14.40
N GLY A 150 -7.91 -17.14 -13.40
CA GLY A 150 -6.48 -17.32 -13.57
C GLY A 150 -6.12 -18.80 -13.71
N VAL A 151 -5.23 -19.09 -14.66
CA VAL A 151 -4.78 -20.44 -15.00
C VAL A 151 -3.27 -20.54 -14.85
N ASP A 152 -2.77 -21.74 -14.56
CA ASP A 152 -1.34 -22.04 -14.60
C ASP A 152 -0.84 -22.26 -16.04
N GLU A 153 0.45 -22.55 -16.17
CA GLU A 153 1.15 -22.76 -17.43
C GLU A 153 0.58 -23.94 -18.24
N ASN A 154 -0.11 -24.88 -17.58
CA ASN A 154 -0.76 -26.02 -18.21
C ASN A 154 -2.23 -25.75 -18.56
N GLY A 155 -2.71 -24.51 -18.35
CA GLY A 155 -4.09 -24.12 -18.58
C GLY A 155 -5.06 -24.59 -17.48
N VAL A 156 -4.56 -25.06 -16.34
CA VAL A 156 -5.40 -25.51 -15.23
C VAL A 156 -5.85 -24.29 -14.41
N PRO A 157 -7.15 -24.11 -14.16
CA PRO A 157 -7.64 -23.05 -13.27
C PRO A 157 -7.03 -23.16 -11.86
N ARG A 158 -6.44 -22.06 -11.38
CA ARG A 158 -5.86 -21.96 -10.04
C ARG A 158 -6.48 -20.83 -9.20
N GLN A 159 -7.17 -19.90 -9.84
CA GLN A 159 -7.80 -18.75 -9.18
C GLN A 159 -9.07 -18.35 -9.92
N ALA A 160 -10.00 -17.75 -9.19
CA ALA A 160 -11.06 -16.98 -9.80
C ALA A 160 -11.42 -15.75 -8.97
N SER A 161 -11.78 -14.66 -9.64
CA SER A 161 -12.42 -13.49 -9.01
C SER A 161 -13.79 -13.23 -9.61
N LYS A 162 -14.73 -12.80 -8.76
CA LYS A 162 -16.12 -12.49 -9.10
C LYS A 162 -16.34 -10.99 -9.06
N ARG A 163 -17.08 -10.50 -10.04
CA ARG A 163 -17.58 -9.11 -10.09
C ARG A 163 -19.09 -9.10 -10.32
N SER A 164 -19.83 -8.45 -9.42
CA SER A 164 -21.28 -8.28 -9.56
C SER A 164 -21.62 -7.53 -10.84
N THR A 165 -22.58 -8.07 -11.59
CA THR A 165 -23.19 -7.45 -12.77
C THR A 165 -24.44 -6.63 -12.44
N THR A 166 -24.84 -6.61 -11.17
CA THR A 166 -26.08 -5.95 -10.73
C THR A 166 -25.83 -4.47 -10.47
N THR A 167 -26.73 -3.62 -10.96
CA THR A 167 -26.69 -2.14 -10.78
C THR A 167 -27.36 -1.65 -9.50
N LYS A 168 -28.09 -2.52 -8.82
CA LYS A 168 -28.81 -2.23 -7.57
C LYS A 168 -28.13 -2.91 -6.38
N GLY A 169 -27.77 -2.14 -5.36
CA GLY A 169 -27.11 -2.62 -4.14
C GLY A 169 -25.58 -2.54 -4.19
N LYS A 170 -24.90 -3.11 -3.19
CA LYS A 170 -23.43 -3.06 -3.09
C LYS A 170 -22.78 -3.87 -4.21
N THR A 171 -21.84 -3.25 -4.93
CA THR A 171 -20.99 -3.96 -5.90
C THR A 171 -20.07 -4.92 -5.15
N VAL A 172 -20.14 -6.22 -5.48
CA VAL A 172 -19.30 -7.25 -4.87
C VAL A 172 -18.09 -7.52 -5.78
N LYS A 173 -16.89 -7.41 -5.22
CA LYS A 173 -15.62 -7.94 -5.77
C LYS A 173 -15.11 -8.97 -4.78
N LEU A 174 -14.94 -10.22 -5.21
CA LEU A 174 -14.54 -11.32 -4.32
C LEU A 174 -13.57 -12.26 -5.03
N THR A 175 -12.49 -12.65 -4.37
CA THR A 175 -11.65 -13.78 -4.79
C THR A 175 -12.24 -15.07 -4.24
N VAL A 176 -12.38 -16.10 -5.09
CA VAL A 176 -12.94 -17.40 -4.72
C VAL A 176 -12.03 -18.09 -3.70
N GLU A 177 -12.62 -18.70 -2.68
CA GLU A 177 -11.90 -19.43 -1.64
C GLU A 177 -11.01 -20.54 -2.24
N GLY A 178 -9.86 -20.78 -1.63
CA GLY A 178 -8.87 -21.76 -2.13
C GLY A 178 -7.99 -21.26 -3.29
N SER A 179 -8.29 -20.08 -3.87
CA SER A 179 -7.51 -19.49 -4.97
C SER A 179 -6.01 -19.34 -4.65
N ASP A 180 -5.16 -19.69 -5.62
CA ASP A 180 -3.74 -19.38 -5.60
C ASP A 180 -3.49 -17.97 -6.17
N THR A 181 -2.97 -17.07 -5.32
CA THR A 181 -2.67 -15.68 -5.68
C THR A 181 -1.58 -15.50 -6.74
N LYS A 182 -0.83 -16.57 -7.08
CA LYS A 182 0.18 -16.55 -8.13
C LYS A 182 -0.40 -16.55 -9.54
N TYR A 183 -1.62 -17.02 -9.71
CA TYR A 183 -2.21 -17.22 -11.04
C TYR A 183 -3.46 -16.37 -11.16
N SER A 184 -3.34 -15.09 -11.50
CA SER A 184 -4.51 -14.21 -11.67
C SER A 184 -5.01 -14.20 -13.13
N PHE A 185 -6.08 -13.45 -13.39
CA PHE A 185 -6.61 -13.30 -14.74
C PHE A 185 -5.58 -12.60 -15.63
N ALA A 186 -5.15 -13.29 -16.69
CA ALA A 186 -4.03 -12.87 -17.52
C ALA A 186 -4.13 -13.35 -18.97
N HIS A 187 -3.44 -12.63 -19.85
CA HIS A 187 -3.14 -12.98 -21.24
C HIS A 187 -1.64 -12.87 -21.46
N PHE A 188 -1.02 -13.82 -22.17
CA PHE A 188 0.41 -13.79 -22.45
C PHE A 188 0.64 -13.78 -23.95
N GLY A 189 1.36 -12.77 -24.41
CA GLY A 189 1.75 -12.59 -25.81
C GLY A 189 3.26 -12.77 -26.00
N THR A 190 3.74 -12.45 -27.19
CA THR A 190 5.12 -12.73 -27.62
C THR A 190 6.04 -11.50 -27.64
N SER A 191 5.50 -10.29 -27.55
CA SER A 191 6.25 -9.03 -27.70
C SER A 191 7.24 -8.70 -26.57
N GLY A 192 7.23 -9.46 -25.48
CA GLY A 192 8.08 -9.21 -24.31
C GLY A 192 7.64 -8.02 -23.43
N ARG A 193 6.45 -7.45 -23.69
CA ARG A 193 5.85 -6.39 -22.88
C ARG A 193 4.76 -6.94 -21.96
N LEU A 194 4.82 -6.60 -20.68
CA LEU A 194 3.82 -6.96 -19.67
C LEU A 194 3.15 -5.70 -19.11
N TYR A 195 1.84 -5.58 -19.32
CA TYR A 195 0.99 -4.54 -18.74
C TYR A 195 0.29 -5.07 -17.47
N VAL A 196 0.38 -4.35 -16.36
CA VAL A 196 -0.07 -4.82 -15.04
C VAL A 196 -1.17 -3.91 -14.47
N PHE A 197 -2.36 -4.47 -14.25
CA PHE A 197 -3.56 -3.75 -13.82
C PHE A 197 -4.05 -4.23 -12.45
N GLU A 198 -4.80 -3.38 -11.75
CA GLU A 198 -5.42 -3.75 -10.46
C GLU A 198 -6.59 -4.71 -10.61
N ALA A 199 -7.42 -4.52 -11.63
CA ALA A 199 -8.59 -5.35 -11.84
C ALA A 199 -8.78 -5.76 -13.31
N PRO A 200 -9.53 -6.87 -13.54
CA PRO A 200 -9.82 -7.33 -14.89
C PRO A 200 -10.57 -6.31 -15.74
N ILE A 201 -11.48 -5.53 -15.15
CA ILE A 201 -12.24 -4.51 -15.92
C ILE A 201 -11.29 -3.44 -16.47
N ASP A 202 -10.30 -3.00 -15.71
CA ASP A 202 -9.35 -1.97 -16.14
C ASP A 202 -8.44 -2.50 -17.25
N MET A 203 -7.97 -3.75 -17.10
CA MET A 203 -7.23 -4.45 -18.14
C MET A 203 -8.02 -4.52 -19.46
N LEU A 204 -9.28 -4.96 -19.40
CA LEU A 204 -10.13 -5.06 -20.59
C LEU A 204 -10.47 -3.68 -21.18
N SER A 205 -10.59 -2.66 -20.33
CA SER A 205 -10.86 -1.28 -20.76
C SER A 205 -9.66 -0.70 -21.51
N TYR A 206 -8.45 -0.90 -20.98
CA TYR A 206 -7.21 -0.51 -21.66
C TYR A 206 -7.07 -1.17 -23.03
N ILE A 207 -7.32 -2.49 -23.13
CA ILE A 207 -7.27 -3.21 -24.40
C ILE A 207 -8.33 -2.66 -25.37
N THR A 208 -9.51 -2.28 -24.89
CA THR A 208 -10.55 -1.65 -25.71
C THR A 208 -10.11 -0.29 -26.25
N LEU A 209 -9.43 0.52 -25.42
CA LEU A 209 -8.87 1.82 -25.79
C LEU A 209 -7.64 1.72 -26.72
N ARG A 210 -6.97 0.58 -26.74
CA ARG A 210 -5.72 0.33 -27.48
C ARG A 210 -5.76 -1.06 -28.17
N PRO A 211 -6.64 -1.24 -29.17
CA PRO A 211 -6.91 -2.56 -29.75
C PRO A 211 -5.81 -3.06 -30.70
N GLU A 212 -4.90 -2.19 -31.13
CA GLU A 212 -3.88 -2.50 -32.12
C GLU A 212 -2.92 -3.58 -31.62
N ASN A 213 -2.92 -4.75 -32.29
CA ASN A 213 -2.04 -5.89 -31.99
C ASN A 213 -2.01 -6.32 -30.52
N TRP A 214 -3.07 -6.04 -29.76
CA TRP A 214 -3.07 -6.23 -28.31
C TRP A 214 -2.69 -7.66 -27.91
N GLN A 215 -3.11 -8.68 -28.67
CA GLN A 215 -2.81 -10.09 -28.38
C GLN A 215 -1.30 -10.42 -28.39
N GLN A 216 -0.47 -9.59 -29.01
CA GLN A 216 1.00 -9.75 -29.00
C GLN A 216 1.61 -9.31 -27.65
N HIS A 217 0.91 -8.52 -26.84
CA HIS A 217 1.36 -8.09 -25.52
C HIS A 217 0.86 -9.03 -24.43
N SER A 218 1.51 -8.98 -23.28
CA SER A 218 1.08 -9.69 -22.07
C SER A 218 0.36 -8.74 -21.12
N TYR A 219 -0.66 -9.24 -20.43
CA TYR A 219 -1.51 -8.48 -19.51
C TYR A 219 -1.80 -9.30 -18.27
N ILE A 220 -1.72 -8.68 -17.09
CA ILE A 220 -2.11 -9.30 -15.82
C ILE A 220 -3.04 -8.35 -15.08
N ALA A 221 -4.16 -8.87 -14.61
CA ALA A 221 -5.01 -8.23 -13.61
C ALA A 221 -4.74 -8.87 -12.24
N MET A 222 -4.14 -8.11 -11.33
CA MET A 222 -3.65 -8.61 -10.03
C MET A 222 -4.78 -8.89 -9.01
N ASN A 223 -6.01 -8.43 -9.26
CA ASN A 223 -7.15 -8.47 -8.32
C ASN A 223 -6.89 -7.70 -7.01
N GLY A 224 -6.28 -6.53 -7.14
CA GLY A 224 -5.72 -5.70 -6.07
C GLY A 224 -4.31 -5.27 -6.46
N VAL A 225 -3.53 -4.73 -5.52
CA VAL A 225 -2.13 -4.35 -5.77
C VAL A 225 -1.18 -5.34 -5.11
N TYR A 226 -1.16 -6.61 -5.54
CA TYR A 226 -0.26 -7.64 -4.99
C TYR A 226 0.69 -8.17 -6.07
N GLU A 227 1.95 -8.35 -5.71
CA GLU A 227 3.05 -8.67 -6.62
C GLU A 227 3.09 -10.14 -7.07
N ASN A 228 2.44 -11.05 -6.33
CA ASN A 228 2.61 -12.50 -6.51
C ASN A 228 2.40 -12.97 -7.95
N ALA A 229 1.34 -12.51 -8.61
CA ALA A 229 1.03 -12.90 -9.99
C ALA A 229 2.03 -12.32 -11.00
N VAL A 230 2.54 -11.10 -10.75
CA VAL A 230 3.56 -10.47 -11.58
C VAL A 230 4.87 -11.23 -11.46
N LEU A 231 5.28 -11.56 -10.23
CA LEU A 231 6.50 -12.31 -9.98
C LEU A 231 6.44 -13.72 -10.58
N GLN A 232 5.33 -14.43 -10.40
CA GLN A 232 5.12 -15.74 -11.03
C GLN A 232 5.24 -15.65 -12.55
N ALA A 233 4.61 -14.65 -13.17
CA ALA A 233 4.69 -14.48 -14.61
C ALA A 233 6.12 -14.20 -15.10
N LEU A 234 6.89 -13.40 -14.37
CA LEU A 234 8.29 -13.12 -14.70
C LEU A 234 9.18 -14.36 -14.52
N ASP A 235 8.87 -15.22 -13.55
CA ASP A 235 9.58 -16.48 -13.34
C ASP A 235 9.27 -17.53 -14.43
N THR A 236 8.11 -17.45 -15.09
CA THR A 236 7.67 -18.45 -16.09
C THR A 236 7.65 -17.97 -17.54
N HIS A 237 7.84 -16.68 -17.78
CA HIS A 237 7.86 -16.08 -19.12
C HIS A 237 9.14 -15.25 -19.32
N GLU A 238 10.23 -15.93 -19.66
CA GLU A 238 11.57 -15.34 -19.82
C GLU A 238 11.64 -14.26 -20.93
N ASN A 239 10.68 -14.24 -21.86
CA ASN A 239 10.63 -13.23 -22.91
C ASN A 239 10.22 -11.83 -22.40
N ILE A 240 9.65 -11.72 -21.21
CA ILE A 240 9.21 -10.44 -20.64
C ILE A 240 10.43 -9.62 -20.21
N SER A 241 10.63 -8.48 -20.87
CA SER A 241 11.76 -7.57 -20.64
C SER A 241 11.34 -6.13 -20.37
N HIS A 242 10.07 -5.79 -20.60
CA HIS A 242 9.52 -4.47 -20.32
C HIS A 242 8.22 -4.59 -19.55
N ILE A 243 8.20 -4.05 -18.33
CA ILE A 243 7.02 -4.06 -17.46
C ILE A 243 6.41 -2.65 -17.46
N VAL A 244 5.10 -2.58 -17.66
CA VAL A 244 4.32 -1.35 -17.66
C VAL A 244 3.25 -1.47 -16.56
N LEU A 245 3.42 -0.70 -15.50
CA LEU A 245 2.45 -0.62 -14.42
C LEU A 245 1.29 0.30 -14.86
N CYS A 246 0.07 -0.19 -14.73
CA CYS A 246 -1.17 0.44 -15.19
C CYS A 246 -2.21 0.43 -14.06
N THR A 247 -1.78 0.62 -12.81
CA THR A 247 -2.66 0.70 -11.64
C THR A 247 -3.45 2.00 -11.61
N ASP A 248 -4.46 2.06 -10.75
CA ASP A 248 -5.40 3.18 -10.64
C ASP A 248 -4.65 4.46 -10.23
N ASP A 249 -5.21 5.63 -10.58
CA ASP A 249 -4.68 6.93 -10.18
C ASP A 249 -5.36 7.44 -8.91
N ASP A 250 -5.22 6.62 -7.86
CA ASP A 250 -5.59 6.92 -6.48
C ASP A 250 -4.46 6.54 -5.50
N GLU A 251 -4.65 6.79 -4.21
CA GLU A 251 -3.62 6.49 -3.19
C GLU A 251 -3.17 5.02 -3.22
N GLY A 252 -4.12 4.09 -3.37
CA GLY A 252 -3.85 2.66 -3.35
C GLY A 252 -3.07 2.21 -4.58
N GLY A 253 -3.47 2.68 -5.76
CA GLY A 253 -2.81 2.34 -7.01
C GLY A 253 -1.44 2.99 -7.18
N ILE A 254 -1.26 4.21 -6.69
CA ILE A 254 0.04 4.88 -6.67
C ILE A 254 1.01 4.14 -5.75
N ASP A 255 0.60 3.81 -4.52
CA ASP A 255 1.44 3.06 -3.57
C ASP A 255 1.75 1.64 -4.07
N GLY A 256 0.77 0.98 -4.68
CA GLY A 256 0.92 -0.32 -5.31
C GLY A 256 1.99 -0.31 -6.40
N ALA A 257 1.90 0.63 -7.35
CA ALA A 257 2.86 0.73 -8.43
C ALA A 257 4.29 1.01 -7.95
N GLU A 258 4.46 1.94 -7.00
CA GLU A 258 5.80 2.26 -6.50
C GLU A 258 6.44 1.10 -5.76
N ARG A 259 5.66 0.39 -4.93
CA ARG A 259 6.15 -0.77 -4.22
C ARG A 259 6.52 -1.91 -5.16
N ILE A 260 5.66 -2.21 -6.15
CA ILE A 260 5.95 -3.26 -7.14
C ILE A 260 7.19 -2.89 -7.94
N ARG A 261 7.32 -1.64 -8.40
CA ARG A 261 8.53 -1.17 -9.08
C ARG A 261 9.80 -1.38 -8.23
N ASP A 262 9.76 -1.02 -6.96
CA ASP A 262 10.91 -1.15 -6.07
C ASP A 262 11.27 -2.64 -5.85
N ILE A 263 10.28 -3.54 -5.67
CA ILE A 263 10.48 -5.00 -5.61
C ILE A 263 11.12 -5.54 -6.90
N LEU A 264 10.64 -5.08 -8.06
CA LEU A 264 11.14 -5.50 -9.37
C LEU A 264 12.59 -5.04 -9.60
N HIS A 265 12.91 -3.80 -9.21
CA HIS A 265 14.26 -3.26 -9.27
C HIS A 265 15.22 -4.05 -8.36
N GLU A 266 14.80 -4.43 -7.15
CA GLU A 266 15.58 -5.28 -6.25
C GLU A 266 15.86 -6.67 -6.85
N ARG A 267 14.98 -7.17 -7.71
CA ARG A 267 15.15 -8.42 -8.47
C ARG A 267 15.92 -8.24 -9.79
N GLY A 268 16.40 -7.04 -10.09
CA GLY A 268 17.20 -6.77 -11.30
C GLY A 268 16.40 -6.38 -12.54
N PHE A 269 15.07 -6.25 -12.45
CA PHE A 269 14.26 -5.74 -13.55
C PHE A 269 14.35 -4.21 -13.58
N THR A 270 15.12 -3.65 -14.52
CA THR A 270 15.36 -2.20 -14.59
C THR A 270 14.44 -1.47 -15.56
N ASN A 271 13.83 -2.19 -16.52
CA ASN A 271 12.93 -1.60 -17.51
C ASN A 271 11.47 -1.69 -17.02
N VAL A 272 11.17 -0.89 -16.00
CA VAL A 272 9.84 -0.78 -15.40
C VAL A 272 9.32 0.64 -15.58
N THR A 273 8.22 0.78 -16.30
CA THR A 273 7.57 2.07 -16.58
C THR A 273 6.16 2.09 -16.00
N ARG A 274 5.54 3.27 -15.94
CA ARG A 274 4.15 3.42 -15.53
C ARG A 274 3.38 4.22 -16.58
N LEU A 275 2.17 3.75 -16.89
CA LEU A 275 1.16 4.53 -17.60
C LEU A 275 0.06 4.90 -16.60
N TYR A 276 -0.43 6.12 -16.74
CA TYR A 276 -1.52 6.64 -15.91
C TYR A 276 -2.80 6.70 -16.74
N PRO A 277 -3.95 6.28 -16.18
CA PRO A 277 -5.23 6.69 -16.73
C PRO A 277 -5.37 8.23 -16.61
N THR A 278 -6.25 8.82 -17.41
CA THR A 278 -6.56 10.25 -17.33
C THR A 278 -7.48 10.56 -16.14
N TYR A 279 -8.37 9.63 -15.85
CA TYR A 279 -9.33 9.66 -14.75
C TYR A 279 -8.93 8.62 -13.69
N LYS A 280 -9.82 8.34 -12.72
CA LYS A 280 -9.54 7.44 -11.59
C LYS A 280 -8.94 6.09 -12.01
N ASP A 281 -9.53 5.45 -13.03
CA ASP A 281 -9.09 4.16 -13.55
C ASP A 281 -9.29 4.08 -15.07
N TRP A 282 -8.81 2.99 -15.69
CA TRP A 282 -8.92 2.81 -17.15
C TRP A 282 -10.36 2.58 -17.63
N ASN A 283 -11.28 2.15 -16.76
CA ASN A 283 -12.70 2.06 -17.12
C ASN A 283 -13.37 3.43 -17.14
N GLU A 284 -12.97 4.35 -16.27
CA GLU A 284 -13.40 5.74 -16.30
C GLU A 284 -12.89 6.46 -17.57
N ASP A 285 -11.66 6.21 -18.01
CA ASP A 285 -11.17 6.65 -19.33
C ASP A 285 -12.05 6.15 -20.48
N LEU A 286 -12.40 4.86 -20.46
CA LEU A 286 -13.24 4.25 -21.50
C LEU A 286 -14.67 4.79 -21.48
N LYS A 287 -15.23 5.03 -20.30
CA LYS A 287 -16.53 5.68 -20.11
C LYS A 287 -16.53 7.11 -20.65
N ALA A 288 -15.50 7.89 -20.35
CA ALA A 288 -15.33 9.24 -20.86
C ALA A 288 -15.27 9.27 -22.40
N ALA A 289 -14.54 8.34 -23.01
CA ALA A 289 -14.49 8.18 -24.47
C ALA A 289 -15.86 7.86 -25.10
N HIS A 290 -16.82 7.38 -24.30
CA HIS A 290 -18.21 7.12 -24.70
C HIS A 290 -19.20 8.18 -24.17
N GLY A 291 -18.71 9.36 -23.77
CA GLY A 291 -19.54 10.49 -23.34
C GLY A 291 -20.19 10.34 -21.97
N GLN A 292 -19.74 9.40 -21.14
CA GLN A 292 -20.19 9.30 -19.75
C GLN A 292 -19.34 10.19 -18.85
N PRO A 293 -19.92 10.81 -17.80
CA PRO A 293 -19.16 11.59 -16.83
C PRO A 293 -18.22 10.66 -16.04
N PRO A 294 -16.89 10.85 -16.13
CA PRO A 294 -15.92 10.02 -15.44
C PRO A 294 -15.65 10.52 -14.02
N ILE A 295 -15.13 9.63 -13.18
CA ILE A 295 -14.62 9.99 -11.84
C ILE A 295 -13.19 10.51 -11.97
N SER A 296 -12.93 11.74 -11.50
CA SER A 296 -11.59 12.33 -11.49
C SER A 296 -10.56 11.50 -10.71
N ALA A 297 -9.30 11.56 -11.15
CA ALA A 297 -8.18 10.99 -10.40
C ALA A 297 -8.03 11.65 -9.02
N GLU A 298 -7.57 10.88 -8.03
CA GLU A 298 -7.37 11.34 -6.66
C GLU A 298 -5.86 11.48 -6.40
N PRO A 299 -5.33 12.70 -6.25
CA PRO A 299 -3.91 12.88 -6.00
C PRO A 299 -3.54 12.25 -4.67
N HIS A 300 -2.35 11.64 -4.60
CA HIS A 300 -1.90 11.06 -3.35
C HIS A 300 -1.57 12.15 -2.31
N ARG A 301 -2.52 12.40 -1.40
CA ARG A 301 -2.52 13.55 -0.48
C ARG A 301 -1.25 13.61 0.36
N ARG A 302 -0.82 12.47 0.91
CA ARG A 302 0.40 12.40 1.73
C ARG A 302 1.66 12.78 0.95
N LYS A 303 1.78 12.32 -0.31
CA LYS A 303 2.91 12.67 -1.19
C LYS A 303 2.89 14.15 -1.57
N VAL A 304 1.71 14.68 -1.92
CA VAL A 304 1.53 16.11 -2.23
C VAL A 304 1.95 16.97 -1.05
N LEU A 305 1.50 16.64 0.16
CA LEU A 305 1.90 17.34 1.38
C LEU A 305 3.42 17.26 1.59
N TYR A 306 4.00 16.05 1.55
CA TYR A 306 5.43 15.87 1.76
C TYR A 306 6.27 16.68 0.76
N GLN A 307 5.92 16.62 -0.53
CA GLN A 307 6.57 17.42 -1.57
C GLN A 307 6.39 18.93 -1.33
N GLY A 308 5.21 19.36 -0.90
CA GLY A 308 4.93 20.75 -0.52
C GLY A 308 5.77 21.23 0.66
N PHE A 309 5.90 20.44 1.72
CA PHE A 309 6.76 20.78 2.86
C PHE A 309 8.23 20.84 2.46
N VAL A 310 8.71 19.84 1.72
CA VAL A 310 10.10 19.81 1.24
C VAL A 310 10.39 20.99 0.33
N SER A 311 9.48 21.33 -0.61
CA SER A 311 9.63 22.46 -1.53
C SER A 311 9.73 23.82 -0.81
N GLN A 312 9.20 23.93 0.40
CA GLN A 312 9.26 25.15 1.21
C GLN A 312 10.47 25.25 2.14
N LEU A 313 11.32 24.21 2.22
CA LEU A 313 12.55 24.24 3.03
C LEU A 313 13.52 25.29 2.46
N LYS A 314 14.02 26.15 3.37
CA LYS A 314 14.98 27.21 3.10
C LYS A 314 16.39 26.82 3.53
N TYR A 315 17.36 27.21 2.72
CA TYR A 315 18.76 27.04 3.06
C TYR A 315 19.19 28.12 4.07
N TYR A 316 19.84 27.68 5.14
CA TYR A 316 20.59 28.52 6.06
C TYR A 316 22.02 27.98 6.12
N ARG A 317 23.01 28.88 6.02
CA ARG A 317 24.42 28.48 6.13
C ARG A 317 24.66 27.74 7.44
N CYS A 318 25.20 26.53 7.35
CA CYS A 318 25.53 25.73 8.52
C CYS A 318 26.58 26.44 9.38
N ARG A 319 26.31 26.50 10.69
CA ARG A 319 27.25 26.95 11.71
C ARG A 319 27.56 25.76 12.62
N PRO A 320 28.64 25.00 12.36
CA PRO A 320 28.89 23.72 13.04
C PRO A 320 28.94 23.83 14.56
N ASP A 321 29.46 24.95 15.06
CA ASP A 321 29.52 25.31 16.48
C ASP A 321 28.14 25.52 17.12
N LYS A 322 27.14 25.93 16.33
CA LYS A 322 25.76 26.21 16.78
C LYS A 322 24.75 25.15 16.39
N LEU A 323 25.10 24.23 15.49
CA LEU A 323 24.19 23.25 14.91
C LEU A 323 23.46 22.43 15.98
N ALA A 324 24.20 21.92 16.98
CA ALA A 324 23.61 21.15 18.06
C ALA A 324 22.58 21.96 18.89
N GLU A 325 22.84 23.25 19.13
CA GLU A 325 21.89 24.12 19.83
C GLU A 325 20.68 24.44 18.96
N GLN A 326 20.88 24.76 17.69
CA GLN A 326 19.79 25.05 16.74
C GLN A 326 18.84 23.86 16.58
N LEU A 327 19.38 22.64 16.43
CA LEU A 327 18.60 21.40 16.39
C LEU A 327 17.82 21.19 17.69
N ARG A 328 18.47 21.41 18.84
CA ARG A 328 17.83 21.27 20.16
C ARG A 328 16.68 22.25 20.36
N THR A 329 16.87 23.53 20.01
CA THR A 329 15.82 24.55 20.10
C THR A 329 14.63 24.20 19.20
N ALA A 330 14.89 23.87 17.93
CA ALA A 330 13.84 23.53 16.99
C ALA A 330 13.06 22.26 17.41
N TYR A 331 13.77 21.22 17.88
CA TYR A 331 13.16 19.99 18.38
C TYR A 331 12.28 20.22 19.61
N LYS A 332 12.78 20.95 20.63
CA LYS A 332 12.03 21.25 21.86
C LYS A 332 10.78 22.07 21.59
N ASN A 333 10.86 23.02 20.65
CA ASN A 333 9.75 23.90 20.31
C ASN A 333 8.82 23.31 19.24
N THR A 334 8.96 22.01 18.93
CA THR A 334 8.18 21.29 17.91
C THR A 334 8.19 21.94 16.52
N GLN A 335 9.23 22.71 16.21
CA GLN A 335 9.41 23.42 14.94
C GLN A 335 10.00 22.51 13.86
N MET A 336 9.20 21.55 13.37
CA MET A 336 9.65 20.52 12.42
C MET A 336 10.30 21.07 11.15
N LYS A 337 9.78 22.20 10.63
CA LYS A 337 10.36 22.87 9.46
C LYS A 337 11.79 23.35 9.73
N TYR A 338 12.00 24.12 10.78
CA TYR A 338 13.33 24.59 11.15
C TYR A 338 14.27 23.44 11.51
N LEU A 339 13.76 22.40 12.19
CA LEU A 339 14.54 21.20 12.49
C LEU A 339 15.07 20.54 11.22
N ALA A 340 14.21 20.38 10.20
CA ALA A 340 14.61 19.84 8.90
C ALA A 340 15.58 20.76 8.15
N GLU A 341 15.36 22.07 8.15
CA GLU A 341 16.24 23.04 7.48
C GLU A 341 17.66 23.02 8.07
N TYR A 342 17.78 23.06 9.40
CA TYR A 342 19.09 22.97 10.07
C TYR A 342 19.75 21.60 9.87
N ALA A 343 18.98 20.52 9.95
CA ALA A 343 19.51 19.18 9.73
C ALA A 343 20.01 19.02 8.28
N LEU A 344 19.26 19.50 7.29
CA LEU A 344 19.64 19.40 5.87
C LEU A 344 20.86 20.29 5.54
N ALA A 345 20.95 21.49 6.13
CA ALA A 345 22.14 22.34 6.02
C ALA A 345 23.37 21.68 6.65
N GLY A 346 23.22 21.10 7.84
CA GLY A 346 24.27 20.31 8.47
C GLY A 346 24.69 19.11 7.62
N SER A 347 23.72 18.41 7.02
CA SER A 347 24.00 17.31 6.09
C SER A 347 24.84 17.78 4.90
N ALA A 348 24.47 18.90 4.26
CA ALA A 348 25.24 19.46 3.15
C ALA A 348 26.68 19.82 3.58
N PHE A 349 26.82 20.45 4.74
CA PHE A 349 28.13 20.81 5.31
C PHE A 349 29.02 19.58 5.55
N PHE A 350 28.50 18.55 6.23
CA PHE A 350 29.26 17.34 6.55
C PHE A 350 29.56 16.44 5.34
N MET A 351 28.83 16.60 4.22
CA MET A 351 29.21 16.00 2.93
C MET A 351 30.45 16.63 2.31
N ARG A 352 30.93 17.78 2.83
CA ARG A 352 32.09 18.53 2.31
C ARG A 352 31.96 18.91 0.83
N VAL A 353 30.72 19.16 0.38
CA VAL A 353 30.49 19.67 -0.98
C VAL A 353 31.09 21.08 -1.12
N LYS A 354 31.66 21.39 -2.29
CA LYS A 354 32.28 22.72 -2.54
C LYS A 354 31.27 23.87 -2.47
N ASP A 355 30.03 23.61 -2.86
CA ASP A 355 28.91 24.55 -2.86
C ASP A 355 27.81 24.01 -1.95
N GLU A 356 27.81 24.45 -0.69
CA GLU A 356 26.84 24.04 0.33
C GLU A 356 25.39 24.37 -0.06
N PRO A 357 25.06 25.58 -0.58
CA PRO A 357 23.73 25.87 -1.15
C PRO A 357 23.30 24.85 -2.22
N GLN A 358 24.16 24.53 -3.19
CA GLN A 358 23.84 23.55 -4.21
C GLN A 358 23.67 22.14 -3.62
N GLY A 359 24.51 21.78 -2.64
CA GLY A 359 24.37 20.55 -1.87
C GLY A 359 23.02 20.44 -1.18
N PHE A 360 22.56 21.51 -0.53
CA PHE A 360 21.24 21.59 0.09
C PHE A 360 20.13 21.37 -0.94
N GLN A 361 20.20 22.00 -2.11
CA GLN A 361 19.20 21.80 -3.17
C GLN A 361 19.19 20.36 -3.68
N ASN A 362 20.36 19.73 -3.81
CA ASN A 362 20.47 18.33 -4.21
C ASN A 362 19.86 17.39 -3.15
N LEU A 363 20.10 17.67 -1.87
CA LEU A 363 19.51 16.91 -0.76
C LEU A 363 17.98 17.09 -0.68
N LYS A 364 17.48 18.29 -0.95
CA LYS A 364 16.04 18.57 -1.03
C LYS A 364 15.37 17.77 -2.15
N LYS A 365 15.97 17.75 -3.35
CA LYS A 365 15.53 16.88 -4.46
C LYS A 365 15.59 15.40 -4.05
N LYS A 366 16.65 15.00 -3.34
CA LYS A 366 16.79 13.62 -2.84
C LYS A 366 15.67 13.26 -1.88
N LEU A 367 15.31 14.09 -0.90
CA LEU A 367 14.17 13.86 0.00
C LEU A 367 12.89 13.59 -0.79
N SER A 368 12.56 14.45 -1.75
CA SER A 368 11.37 14.28 -2.59
C SER A 368 11.42 12.99 -3.41
N ASN A 369 12.56 12.67 -4.03
CA ASN A 369 12.70 11.52 -4.92
C ASN A 369 12.80 10.17 -4.18
N SER A 370 13.32 10.17 -2.95
CA SER A 370 13.43 8.97 -2.13
C SER A 370 12.20 8.71 -1.27
N TYR A 371 11.28 9.68 -1.16
CA TYR A 371 10.06 9.49 -0.39
C TYR A 371 9.19 8.39 -1.01
N ARG A 372 8.70 7.49 -0.15
CA ARG A 372 7.80 6.38 -0.49
C ARG A 372 6.65 6.40 0.50
N ALA A 373 5.46 6.78 0.05
CA ALA A 373 4.29 6.88 0.93
C ALA A 373 3.84 5.49 1.41
N TYR A 374 3.90 4.47 0.54
CA TYR A 374 3.65 3.08 0.94
C TYR A 374 4.56 2.57 2.08
N ALA A 375 5.72 3.19 2.29
CA ALA A 375 6.64 2.88 3.39
C ALA A 375 6.50 3.85 4.58
N ASP A 376 5.82 4.99 4.40
CA ASP A 376 5.53 5.97 5.46
C ASP A 376 4.27 5.61 6.26
N LYS A 377 4.27 4.38 6.77
CA LYS A 377 3.18 3.82 7.58
C LYS A 377 3.38 4.16 9.06
N GLY A 378 2.27 4.38 9.75
CA GLY A 378 2.26 4.64 11.19
C GLY A 378 1.63 5.99 11.55
N ARG A 379 0.92 5.99 12.68
CA ARG A 379 0.28 7.18 13.24
C ARG A 379 1.33 8.11 13.87
N MET A 380 0.90 9.34 14.20
CA MET A 380 1.72 10.38 14.84
C MET A 380 2.69 9.84 15.91
N ASN A 381 2.22 9.03 16.87
CA ASN A 381 3.08 8.47 17.93
C ASN A 381 4.27 7.67 17.43
N ALA A 382 4.11 6.89 16.35
CA ALA A 382 5.20 6.10 15.77
C ALA A 382 6.23 7.01 15.08
N LYS A 383 5.74 8.02 14.35
CA LYS A 383 6.58 9.00 13.66
C LYS A 383 7.36 9.87 14.63
N THR A 384 6.74 10.33 15.72
CA THR A 384 7.40 11.09 16.79
C THR A 384 8.46 10.26 17.51
N ARG A 385 8.23 8.95 17.73
CA ARG A 385 9.27 8.04 18.28
C ARG A 385 10.46 7.91 17.34
N SER A 386 10.21 7.65 16.04
CA SER A 386 11.27 7.59 15.02
C SER A 386 12.08 8.88 14.97
N LEU A 387 11.41 10.04 15.02
CA LEU A 387 12.05 11.34 15.11
C LEU A 387 12.91 11.47 16.39
N SER A 388 12.38 11.08 17.55
CA SER A 388 13.08 11.15 18.84
C SER A 388 14.34 10.27 18.87
N ASP A 389 14.23 9.06 18.33
CA ASP A 389 15.35 8.11 18.22
C ASP A 389 16.44 8.67 17.30
N LYS A 390 16.04 9.18 16.13
CA LYS A 390 16.96 9.77 15.16
C LYS A 390 17.61 11.06 15.67
N TYR A 391 16.84 11.91 16.35
CA TYR A 391 17.35 13.11 17.01
C TYR A 391 18.39 12.74 18.08
N SER A 392 18.11 11.76 18.93
CA SER A 392 19.04 11.30 19.97
C SER A 392 20.34 10.74 19.36
N GLU A 393 20.23 10.01 18.26
CA GLU A 393 21.37 9.50 17.50
C GLU A 393 22.26 10.64 16.97
N VAL A 394 21.66 11.64 16.30
CA VAL A 394 22.36 12.82 15.79
C VAL A 394 23.01 13.60 16.91
N MET A 395 22.31 13.85 18.01
CA MET A 395 22.85 14.64 19.13
C MET A 395 24.01 13.93 19.83
N ARG A 396 24.03 12.60 19.88
CA ARG A 396 25.17 11.82 20.35
C ARG A 396 26.35 11.93 19.39
N ASP A 397 26.08 11.81 18.09
CA ASP A 397 27.10 11.90 17.03
C ASP A 397 27.77 13.27 16.97
N LEU A 398 27.01 14.35 17.14
CA LEU A 398 27.50 15.73 17.12
C LEU A 398 28.45 16.07 18.29
N ARG A 399 28.47 15.28 19.37
CA ARG A 399 29.42 15.49 20.50
C ARG A 399 30.87 15.22 20.13
N GLN A 400 31.13 14.49 19.04
CA GLN A 400 32.49 14.23 18.59
C GLN A 400 33.15 15.53 18.13
N THR A 401 34.35 15.82 18.66
CA THR A 401 35.12 17.04 18.37
C THR A 401 36.02 16.89 17.14
N ALA A 402 36.41 15.66 16.78
CA ALA A 402 37.18 15.34 15.59
C ALA A 402 36.47 14.24 14.78
N ARG A 403 36.56 14.31 13.44
CA ARG A 403 35.96 13.33 12.53
C ARG A 403 36.89 13.03 11.36
N THR A 404 36.99 11.76 11.01
CA THR A 404 37.47 11.29 9.71
C THR A 404 36.50 11.68 8.60
N GLU A 405 36.90 11.47 7.34
CA GLU A 405 36.03 11.73 6.20
C GLU A 405 34.81 10.78 6.20
N GLU A 406 35.01 9.50 6.47
CA GLU A 406 33.95 8.50 6.57
C GLU A 406 32.95 8.84 7.68
N GLN A 407 33.47 9.28 8.84
CA GLN A 407 32.62 9.75 9.94
C GLN A 407 31.82 10.99 9.56
N SER A 408 32.42 11.92 8.81
CA SER A 408 31.73 13.11 8.29
C SER A 408 30.57 12.71 7.37
N VAL A 409 30.78 11.78 6.45
CA VAL A 409 29.72 11.26 5.56
C VAL A 409 28.63 10.54 6.36
N ALA A 410 29.00 9.79 7.39
CA ALA A 410 28.03 9.14 8.28
C ALA A 410 27.19 10.16 9.07
N THR A 411 27.81 11.23 9.58
CA THR A 411 27.10 12.35 10.23
C THR A 411 26.11 13.00 9.25
N ALA A 412 26.54 13.24 8.02
CA ALA A 412 25.66 13.80 6.99
C ALA A 412 24.43 12.91 6.74
N LYS A 413 24.62 11.60 6.61
CA LYS A 413 23.52 10.65 6.45
C LYS A 413 22.52 10.71 7.61
N LYS A 414 22.99 10.72 8.86
CA LYS A 414 22.12 10.81 10.05
C LYS A 414 21.32 12.12 10.08
N LEU A 415 21.94 13.23 9.70
CA LEU A 415 21.28 14.54 9.62
C LEU A 415 20.24 14.58 8.50
N PHE A 416 20.52 13.98 7.34
CA PHE A 416 19.55 13.81 6.27
C PHE A 416 18.33 12.99 6.72
N GLU A 417 18.56 11.86 7.41
CA GLU A 417 17.49 11.04 7.97
C GLU A 417 16.68 11.79 9.04
N LEU A 418 17.32 12.61 9.88
CA LEU A 418 16.62 13.48 10.83
C LEU A 418 15.70 14.48 10.12
N ALA A 419 16.15 15.09 9.02
CA ALA A 419 15.33 15.97 8.21
C ALA A 419 14.11 15.24 7.61
N ASP A 420 14.30 14.02 7.10
CA ASP A 420 13.19 13.18 6.61
C ASP A 420 12.18 12.87 7.72
N CYS A 421 12.64 12.42 8.90
CA CYS A 421 11.77 12.16 10.05
C CYS A 421 10.97 13.41 10.46
N ALA A 422 11.61 14.59 10.48
CA ALA A 422 10.95 15.84 10.83
C ALA A 422 9.85 16.19 9.81
N MET A 423 10.11 16.00 8.51
CA MET A 423 9.11 16.21 7.46
C MET A 423 7.94 15.23 7.57
N ARG A 424 8.19 13.96 7.87
CA ARG A 424 7.13 12.95 8.07
C ARG A 424 6.21 13.29 9.23
N VAL A 425 6.74 13.85 10.32
CA VAL A 425 5.95 14.33 11.47
C VAL A 425 5.13 15.57 11.07
N ALA A 426 5.73 16.54 10.38
CA ALA A 426 5.01 17.72 9.90
C ALA A 426 3.85 17.35 8.94
N VAL A 427 4.09 16.41 8.04
CA VAL A 427 3.07 15.88 7.12
C VAL A 427 1.97 15.16 7.89
N GLU A 428 2.30 14.36 8.90
CA GLU A 428 1.29 13.65 9.70
C GLU A 428 0.41 14.61 10.50
N ASP A 429 0.97 15.71 11.00
CA ASP A 429 0.21 16.75 11.71
C ASP A 429 -0.81 17.39 10.77
N GLU A 430 -0.37 17.78 9.57
CA GLU A 430 -1.22 18.38 8.56
C GLU A 430 -2.25 17.40 7.99
N TYR A 431 -1.85 16.14 7.76
CA TYR A 431 -2.72 15.10 7.20
C TYR A 431 -3.92 14.81 8.11
N ASN A 432 -3.75 14.91 9.43
CA ASN A 432 -4.80 14.65 10.42
C ASN A 432 -5.69 15.87 10.70
N LYS A 433 -5.40 17.06 10.14
CA LYS A 433 -6.30 18.21 10.25
C LYS A 433 -7.57 17.96 9.43
N PRO A 434 -8.75 18.39 9.92
CA PRO A 434 -9.97 18.36 9.13
C PRO A 434 -9.72 19.13 7.82
N VAL A 435 -10.03 18.50 6.69
CA VAL A 435 -10.09 19.22 5.43
C VAL A 435 -11.30 20.14 5.53
N PRO A 436 -11.17 21.47 5.32
CA PRO A 436 -12.35 22.34 5.25
C PRO A 436 -13.28 21.76 4.18
N GLU A 437 -14.54 21.52 4.52
CA GLU A 437 -15.56 21.24 3.51
C GLU A 437 -15.47 22.37 2.49
N GLN A 438 -15.16 22.04 1.24
CA GLN A 438 -15.47 22.94 0.14
C GLN A 438 -17.00 23.03 0.17
N SER A 439 -17.51 24.13 0.72
CA SER A 439 -18.90 24.49 0.54
C SER A 439 -19.14 24.50 -0.96
N GLU A 440 -19.94 23.55 -1.45
CA GLU A 440 -20.63 23.71 -2.72
C GLU A 440 -21.39 25.03 -2.58
N ASN A 441 -20.86 26.08 -3.22
CA ASN A 441 -21.64 27.29 -3.44
C ASN A 441 -22.73 26.88 -4.43
N GLU A 442 -23.87 26.44 -3.90
CA GLU A 442 -25.15 26.54 -4.56
C GLU A 442 -25.48 28.04 -4.71
N ASP A 443 -24.94 28.66 -5.75
CA ASP A 443 -25.37 29.98 -6.21
C ASP A 443 -25.05 30.07 -7.71
N GLU A 444 -25.95 29.54 -8.54
CA GLU A 444 -26.22 30.05 -9.90
C GLU A 444 -27.49 29.36 -10.46
N ASP A 445 -28.62 29.65 -9.83
CA ASP A 445 -29.96 29.41 -10.39
C ASP A 445 -30.67 30.77 -10.49
N GLU A 446 -30.10 31.69 -11.27
CA GLU A 446 -30.73 32.98 -11.58
C GLU A 446 -30.31 33.55 -12.94
N PHE A 447 -30.31 32.75 -14.00
CA PHE A 447 -30.26 33.27 -15.38
C PHE A 447 -30.96 32.34 -16.36
N LEU A 448 -32.30 32.25 -16.31
CA LEU A 448 -33.12 31.79 -17.45
C LEU A 448 -34.63 32.05 -17.28
N THR A 449 -35.01 33.26 -16.84
CA THR A 449 -36.40 33.74 -17.06
C THR A 449 -36.39 35.24 -17.31
N GLN A 450 -35.95 35.65 -18.50
CA GLN A 450 -36.49 36.83 -19.16
C GLN A 450 -36.12 36.78 -20.66
N HIS A 451 -37.14 37.01 -21.49
CA HIS A 451 -37.10 37.20 -22.94
C HIS A 451 -37.42 35.98 -23.81
N PHE A 452 -38.69 35.56 -23.79
CA PHE A 452 -39.42 35.32 -25.04
C PHE A 452 -40.85 35.86 -24.91
N GLY A 453 -41.09 37.00 -25.55
CA GLY A 453 -42.40 37.60 -25.72
C GLY A 453 -42.39 38.49 -26.98
N TYR A 454 -43.29 38.13 -27.90
CA TYR A 454 -43.70 38.81 -29.13
C TYR A 454 -42.92 38.52 -30.42
N GLY A 455 -43.66 37.92 -31.37
CA GLY A 455 -43.29 37.62 -32.75
C GLY A 455 -44.14 36.52 -33.31
#